data_AF-A0A662IV37-F1
#
_entry.id   AF-A0A662IV37-F1
#
_cell.length_a   1.000
_cell.length_b   1.000
_cell.length_c   1.000
_cell.angle_alpha   90.00
_cell.angle_beta   90.00
_cell.angle_gamma   90.00
#
_symmetry.space_group_name_H-M   'P 1'
#
loop_
_entity.id
_entity.type
_entity.pdbx_description
1 polymer ?
#
loop_
_entity_poly.entity_id
_entity_poly.type
_entity_poly.pdbx_seq_one_letter_code
_entity_poly.pdbx_strand_id
1 'polypeptide(L)'
;MLEEINVGDVMTVIFEDSFESGDFSAWDGTFTTTGETAEVVTTDPYQGVYHAKFTCDGSSTGEYTFVYKTVNETVLYTRAYFKILTSLPVSGYYYRLIQYKTDAHANFANFGIINSAGTIYWQIDCFAGTDRYQYDIQLDTWYCLEFYAKVNTANGELKGYLNGTEILSLTDLDFSGDASIDRVEVGERYSNGQTAHTIYVDCVKVADTYIGEEVKVAVQKCITLRLG
;
A
#
# COMPACT_ATOMS: atom_id res chain seq x y z
N MET A 1 -13.96 43.70 11.49
CA MET A 1 -14.16 42.25 11.47
C MET A 1 -13.05 41.69 10.63
N LEU A 2 -12.12 40.97 11.25
CA LEU A 2 -11.18 40.15 10.51
C LEU A 2 -11.94 38.87 10.21
N GLU A 3 -12.15 38.57 8.94
CA GLU A 3 -12.62 37.25 8.51
C GLU A 3 -11.52 36.26 8.89
N GLU A 4 -11.85 35.32 9.77
CA GLU A 4 -11.02 34.14 10.00
C GLU A 4 -10.93 33.40 8.66
N ILE A 5 -9.73 33.35 8.10
CA ILE A 5 -9.42 32.48 6.97
C ILE A 5 -9.65 31.06 7.48
N ASN A 6 -10.72 30.44 7.00
CA ASN A 6 -10.98 29.03 7.21
C ASN A 6 -9.88 28.28 6.46
N VAL A 7 -8.84 27.86 7.17
CA VAL A 7 -7.79 26.99 6.63
C VAL A 7 -8.47 25.65 6.42
N GLY A 8 -9.02 25.44 5.22
CA GLY A 8 -9.51 24.13 4.81
C GLY A 8 -8.40 23.10 5.03
N ASP A 9 -8.77 21.90 5.51
CA ASP A 9 -7.85 20.86 5.99
C ASP A 9 -6.55 20.82 5.17
N VAL A 10 -5.48 21.31 5.78
CA VAL A 10 -4.14 21.21 5.20
C VAL A 10 -3.68 19.79 5.47
N MET A 11 -3.33 19.06 4.41
CA MET A 11 -2.77 17.72 4.53
C MET A 11 -1.58 17.71 5.49
N THR A 12 -1.65 16.88 6.52
CA THR A 12 -0.51 16.55 7.36
C THR A 12 0.14 15.28 6.82
N VAL A 13 1.34 15.42 6.26
CA VAL A 13 2.16 14.26 5.89
C VAL A 13 2.78 13.68 7.16
N ILE A 14 2.46 12.43 7.46
CA ILE A 14 2.93 11.69 8.62
C ILE A 14 4.25 10.99 8.29
N PHE A 15 4.33 10.41 7.10
CA PHE A 15 5.51 9.71 6.62
C PHE A 15 5.52 9.68 5.09
N GLU A 16 6.70 9.75 4.48
CA GLU A 16 6.88 9.51 3.06
C GLU A 16 8.26 8.89 2.81
N ASP A 17 8.31 7.98 1.84
CA ASP A 17 9.56 7.38 1.38
C ASP A 17 9.44 6.99 -0.10
N SER A 18 10.36 7.49 -0.91
CA SER A 18 10.54 7.14 -2.33
C SER A 18 11.70 6.16 -2.52
N PHE A 19 12.31 5.68 -1.44
CA PHE A 19 13.45 4.77 -1.43
C PHE A 19 14.74 5.33 -2.04
N GLU A 20 14.78 6.62 -2.38
CA GLU A 20 15.93 7.30 -2.99
C GLU A 20 17.17 7.39 -2.09
N SER A 21 17.06 7.04 -0.80
CA SER A 21 18.21 6.81 0.07
C SER A 21 18.95 5.51 -0.25
N GLY A 22 18.36 4.61 -1.03
CA GLY A 22 18.92 3.32 -1.41
C GLY A 22 18.80 2.24 -0.34
N ASP A 23 18.01 2.47 0.71
CA ASP A 23 17.79 1.53 1.83
C ASP A 23 16.44 1.74 2.53
N PHE A 24 16.16 0.96 3.57
CA PHE A 24 14.94 1.07 4.38
C PHE A 24 15.14 1.89 5.67
N SER A 25 16.15 2.76 5.74
CA SER A 25 16.51 3.46 6.99
C SER A 25 15.45 4.47 7.49
N ALA A 26 14.52 4.90 6.63
CA ALA A 26 13.40 5.76 7.00
C ALA A 26 12.28 5.02 7.76
N TRP A 27 12.23 3.69 7.62
CA TRP A 27 11.21 2.82 8.22
C TRP A 27 11.61 2.42 9.64
N ASP A 28 10.61 2.09 10.47
CA ASP A 28 10.88 1.65 11.84
C ASP A 28 11.36 0.18 11.88
N GLY A 29 11.09 -0.56 10.80
CA GLY A 29 11.74 -1.83 10.56
C GLY A 29 11.29 -2.54 9.29
N THR A 30 11.95 -3.66 9.05
CA THR A 30 11.69 -4.61 7.98
C THR A 30 11.45 -5.97 8.61
N PHE A 31 10.48 -6.73 8.08
CA PHE A 31 10.19 -8.09 8.54
C PHE A 31 10.17 -9.03 7.34
N THR A 32 10.90 -10.15 7.45
CA THR A 32 10.92 -11.21 6.44
C THR A 32 10.82 -12.58 7.11
N THR A 33 10.01 -13.48 6.57
CA THR A 33 10.10 -14.91 6.91
C THR A 33 11.27 -15.59 6.21
N THR A 34 11.61 -16.79 6.67
CA THR A 34 12.66 -17.61 6.04
C THR A 34 12.34 -17.85 4.57
N GLY A 35 13.30 -17.56 3.68
CA GLY A 35 13.14 -17.69 2.23
C GLY A 35 12.89 -16.35 1.54
N GLU A 36 12.30 -15.39 2.26
CA GLU A 36 11.82 -14.14 1.67
C GLU A 36 12.87 -13.04 1.76
N THR A 37 12.79 -12.10 0.83
CA THR A 37 13.71 -10.97 0.78
C THR A 37 12.99 -9.64 0.65
N ALA A 38 13.59 -8.61 1.24
CA ALA A 38 13.23 -7.22 1.07
C ALA A 38 14.51 -6.47 0.72
N GLU A 39 14.52 -5.77 -0.42
CA GLU A 39 15.68 -5.09 -0.97
C GLU A 39 15.26 -3.73 -1.54
N VAL A 40 16.16 -2.74 -1.52
CA VAL A 40 16.02 -1.54 -2.35
C VAL A 40 16.89 -1.73 -3.59
N VAL A 41 16.28 -1.58 -4.77
CA VAL A 41 16.91 -1.86 -6.07
C VAL A 41 16.65 -0.71 -7.05
N THR A 42 17.30 -0.76 -8.22
CA THR A 42 17.27 0.35 -9.21
C THR A 42 16.64 -0.02 -10.55
N THR A 43 16.05 -1.21 -10.64
CA THR A 43 15.57 -1.78 -11.90
C THR A 43 14.09 -1.49 -12.10
N ASP A 44 13.78 -0.54 -12.99
CA ASP A 44 12.40 -0.17 -13.34
C ASP A 44 11.59 0.45 -12.18
N PRO A 45 12.11 1.50 -11.53
CA PRO A 45 11.38 2.25 -10.52
C PRO A 45 10.14 2.93 -11.13
N TYR A 46 9.12 3.22 -10.31
CA TYR A 46 8.00 4.04 -10.75
C TYR A 46 8.46 5.48 -11.02
N GLN A 47 9.28 6.02 -10.10
CA GLN A 47 9.88 7.34 -10.17
C GLN A 47 11.31 7.32 -9.61
N GLY A 48 12.15 8.25 -10.04
CA GLY A 48 13.52 8.36 -9.52
C GLY A 48 14.43 7.22 -9.97
N VAL A 49 15.28 6.75 -9.07
CA VAL A 49 16.32 5.75 -9.31
C VAL A 49 16.06 4.46 -8.53
N TYR A 50 15.48 4.56 -7.34
CA TYR A 50 15.36 3.46 -6.41
C TYR A 50 13.90 3.10 -6.16
N HIS A 51 13.64 1.83 -5.83
CA HIS A 51 12.36 1.38 -5.33
C HIS A 51 12.54 0.14 -4.45
N ALA A 52 11.55 -0.18 -3.63
CA ALA A 52 11.54 -1.41 -2.85
C ALA A 52 11.17 -2.61 -3.72
N LYS A 53 11.77 -3.75 -3.41
CA LYS A 53 11.49 -5.06 -3.98
C LYS A 53 11.29 -6.07 -2.84
N PHE A 54 10.15 -6.73 -2.87
CA PHE A 54 9.78 -7.79 -1.94
C PHE A 54 9.65 -9.09 -2.73
N THR A 55 10.33 -10.15 -2.30
CA THR A 55 10.30 -11.46 -2.96
C THR A 55 9.82 -12.52 -1.99
N CYS A 56 8.82 -13.29 -2.40
CA CYS A 56 8.38 -14.51 -1.74
C CYS A 56 8.80 -15.73 -2.57
N ASP A 57 9.32 -16.77 -1.93
CA ASP A 57 9.81 -17.99 -2.59
C ASP A 57 8.70 -19.01 -2.89
N GLY A 58 7.50 -18.82 -2.33
CA GLY A 58 6.33 -19.64 -2.57
C GLY A 58 6.37 -21.00 -1.86
N SER A 59 7.27 -21.20 -0.90
CA SER A 59 7.55 -22.50 -0.29
C SER A 59 6.85 -22.74 1.06
N SER A 60 6.29 -21.71 1.69
CA SER A 60 5.84 -21.82 3.09
C SER A 60 4.42 -21.31 3.36
N THR A 61 3.74 -21.89 4.34
CA THR A 61 2.43 -21.37 4.75
C THR A 61 2.60 -20.12 5.60
N GLY A 62 2.23 -18.96 5.07
CA GLY A 62 2.39 -17.67 5.73
C GLY A 62 3.76 -17.06 5.46
N GLU A 63 3.87 -16.39 4.34
CA GLU A 63 5.08 -15.70 3.88
C GLU A 63 4.87 -14.20 4.06
N TYR A 64 5.89 -13.54 4.59
CA TYR A 64 5.85 -12.15 4.95
C TYR A 64 7.15 -11.51 4.51
N THR A 65 7.06 -10.41 3.77
CA THR A 65 8.19 -9.55 3.46
C THR A 65 7.71 -8.11 3.27
N PHE A 66 7.92 -7.28 4.27
CA PHE A 66 7.37 -5.93 4.31
C PHE A 66 8.22 -4.98 5.15
N VAL A 67 7.99 -3.69 4.94
CA VAL A 67 8.48 -2.60 5.81
C VAL A 67 7.32 -2.04 6.63
N TYR A 68 7.61 -1.44 7.78
CA TYR A 68 6.56 -0.88 8.64
C TYR A 68 6.94 0.44 9.28
N LYS A 69 5.91 1.26 9.50
CA LYS A 69 6.00 2.54 10.21
C LYS A 69 4.99 2.55 11.36
N THR A 70 5.45 2.93 12.53
CA THR A 70 4.62 3.17 13.71
C THR A 70 3.92 4.51 13.55
N VAL A 71 2.63 4.53 13.80
CA VAL A 71 1.77 5.73 13.73
C VAL A 71 0.85 5.74 14.95
N ASN A 72 0.04 6.78 15.11
CA ASN A 72 -0.97 6.83 16.17
C ASN A 72 -2.14 7.70 15.71
N GLU A 73 -2.92 7.18 14.76
CA GLU A 73 -3.93 7.96 14.05
C GLU A 73 -5.29 7.27 14.08
N THR A 74 -6.35 8.06 14.18
CA THR A 74 -7.73 7.56 14.05
C THR A 74 -8.22 7.58 12.61
N VAL A 75 -7.60 8.38 11.75
CA VAL A 75 -7.82 8.46 10.31
C VAL A 75 -6.47 8.38 9.62
N LEU A 76 -6.34 7.48 8.64
CA LEU A 76 -5.08 7.30 7.94
C LEU A 76 -5.31 6.99 6.47
N TYR A 77 -4.59 7.71 5.61
CA TYR A 77 -4.41 7.41 4.20
C TYR A 77 -2.99 6.92 3.98
N THR A 78 -2.83 5.79 3.28
CA THR A 78 -1.53 5.28 2.82
C THR A 78 -1.60 5.08 1.32
N ARG A 79 -0.83 5.86 0.58
CA ARG A 79 -0.63 5.71 -0.86
C ARG A 79 0.71 5.07 -1.12
N ALA A 80 0.74 4.06 -1.97
CA ALA A 80 1.97 3.57 -2.57
C ALA A 80 1.72 3.07 -4.00
N TYR A 81 2.77 3.09 -4.82
CA TYR A 81 2.74 2.48 -6.14
C TYR A 81 3.18 1.05 -6.01
N PHE A 82 2.40 0.12 -6.56
CA PHE A 82 2.70 -1.31 -6.54
C PHE A 82 2.80 -1.85 -7.96
N LYS A 83 3.79 -2.72 -8.17
CA LYS A 83 3.88 -3.55 -9.38
C LYS A 83 4.07 -5.00 -8.97
N ILE A 84 3.15 -5.86 -9.40
CA ILE A 84 3.24 -7.31 -9.21
C ILE A 84 3.95 -7.87 -10.44
N LEU A 85 5.13 -8.46 -10.27
CA LEU A 85 6.02 -8.72 -11.40
C LEU A 85 5.84 -10.12 -12.00
N THR A 86 5.78 -11.16 -11.17
CA THR A 86 6.02 -12.54 -11.64
C THR A 86 4.81 -13.46 -11.62
N SER A 87 3.90 -13.33 -10.65
CA SER A 87 2.68 -14.15 -10.60
C SER A 87 1.55 -13.48 -9.84
N LEU A 88 0.33 -13.93 -10.11
CA LEU A 88 -0.89 -13.59 -9.36
C LEU A 88 -1.23 -14.74 -8.40
N PRO A 89 -2.03 -14.49 -7.34
CA PRO A 89 -2.44 -15.53 -6.40
C PRO A 89 -3.19 -16.65 -7.13
N VAL A 90 -3.01 -17.90 -6.70
CA VAL A 90 -3.85 -18.99 -7.21
C VAL A 90 -5.23 -18.98 -6.53
N SER A 91 -6.21 -19.66 -7.14
CA SER A 91 -7.61 -19.62 -6.69
C SER A 91 -7.75 -20.02 -5.21
N GLY A 92 -8.41 -19.15 -4.45
CA GLY A 92 -8.64 -19.27 -3.01
C GLY A 92 -7.70 -18.43 -2.14
N TYR A 93 -6.76 -17.70 -2.75
CA TYR A 93 -5.66 -17.05 -2.04
C TYR A 93 -5.49 -15.60 -2.47
N TYR A 94 -4.67 -14.88 -1.71
CA TYR A 94 -4.52 -13.44 -1.79
C TYR A 94 -3.07 -13.01 -1.56
N TYR A 95 -2.79 -11.78 -1.98
CA TYR A 95 -1.62 -11.00 -1.59
C TYR A 95 -2.11 -9.77 -0.83
N ARG A 96 -1.54 -9.49 0.34
CA ARG A 96 -1.89 -8.32 1.16
C ARG A 96 -0.79 -7.29 1.05
N LEU A 97 -1.11 -6.17 0.41
CA LEU A 97 -0.11 -5.20 -0.04
C LEU A 97 0.09 -4.05 0.95
N ILE A 98 -1.01 -3.56 1.52
CA ILE A 98 -1.03 -2.60 2.62
C ILE A 98 -1.85 -3.21 3.76
N GLN A 99 -1.30 -3.22 4.97
CA GLN A 99 -2.03 -3.61 6.17
C GLN A 99 -1.94 -2.50 7.23
N TYR A 100 -3.06 -2.28 7.90
CA TYR A 100 -3.12 -1.53 9.14
C TYR A 100 -3.24 -2.46 10.34
N LYS A 101 -2.58 -2.07 11.42
CA LYS A 101 -2.76 -2.63 12.75
C LYS A 101 -3.25 -1.56 13.70
N THR A 102 -3.88 -2.00 14.76
CA THR A 102 -4.34 -1.16 15.86
C THR A 102 -3.75 -1.67 17.16
N ASP A 103 -3.95 -0.89 18.22
CA ASP A 103 -3.59 -1.24 19.58
C ASP A 103 -4.26 -2.52 20.09
N ALA A 104 -5.42 -2.89 19.55
CA ALA A 104 -6.13 -4.12 19.91
C ALA A 104 -6.01 -5.27 18.88
N HIS A 105 -5.78 -4.96 17.60
CA HIS A 105 -5.80 -5.97 16.54
C HIS A 105 -4.54 -5.97 15.67
N ALA A 106 -3.85 -7.12 15.67
CA ALA A 106 -2.63 -7.32 14.89
C ALA A 106 -2.85 -7.50 13.38
N ASN A 107 -4.09 -7.67 12.95
CA ASN A 107 -4.56 -7.70 11.57
C ASN A 107 -5.90 -6.96 11.54
N PHE A 108 -5.84 -5.63 11.50
CA PHE A 108 -7.02 -4.79 11.61
C PHE A 108 -7.71 -4.64 10.26
N ALA A 109 -6.99 -4.15 9.24
CA ALA A 109 -7.54 -3.92 7.91
C ALA A 109 -6.49 -4.09 6.83
N ASN A 110 -6.89 -4.60 5.67
CA ASN A 110 -6.01 -4.96 4.56
C ASN A 110 -6.49 -4.37 3.24
N PHE A 111 -5.54 -4.04 2.36
CA PHE A 111 -5.78 -3.80 0.95
C PHE A 111 -4.80 -4.64 0.11
N GLY A 112 -5.31 -5.37 -0.87
CA GLY A 112 -4.51 -6.16 -1.79
C GLY A 112 -5.34 -6.84 -2.87
N ILE A 113 -4.90 -8.01 -3.31
CA ILE A 113 -5.58 -8.78 -4.36
C ILE A 113 -5.96 -10.17 -3.90
N ILE A 114 -7.06 -10.69 -4.41
CA ILE A 114 -7.53 -12.05 -4.16
C ILE A 114 -7.91 -12.74 -5.47
N ASN A 115 -7.59 -14.02 -5.58
CA ASN A 115 -8.16 -14.89 -6.61
C ASN A 115 -9.35 -15.65 -6.02
N SER A 116 -10.57 -15.30 -6.43
CA SER A 116 -11.79 -16.00 -6.05
C SER A 116 -12.32 -16.81 -7.23
N ALA A 117 -12.18 -18.14 -7.13
CA ALA A 117 -12.65 -19.09 -8.15
C ALA A 117 -12.15 -18.79 -9.58
N GLY A 118 -10.90 -18.34 -9.72
CA GLY A 118 -10.27 -18.04 -11.00
C GLY A 118 -10.41 -16.58 -11.47
N THR A 119 -11.17 -15.75 -10.75
CA THR A 119 -11.28 -14.31 -11.03
C THR A 119 -10.46 -13.52 -10.02
N ILE A 120 -9.66 -12.57 -10.49
CA ILE A 120 -8.84 -11.71 -9.65
C ILE A 120 -9.61 -10.44 -9.30
N TYR A 121 -9.56 -10.04 -8.03
CA TYR A 121 -10.18 -8.83 -7.52
C TYR A 121 -9.16 -8.01 -6.73
N TRP A 122 -9.30 -6.69 -6.79
CA TRP A 122 -8.86 -5.84 -5.69
C TRP A 122 -9.79 -6.06 -4.50
N GLN A 123 -9.25 -6.14 -3.29
CA GLN A 123 -10.02 -6.41 -2.09
C GLN A 123 -9.55 -5.54 -0.93
N ILE A 124 -10.50 -4.95 -0.21
CA ILE A 124 -10.30 -4.55 1.18
C ILE A 124 -11.01 -5.54 2.10
N ASP A 125 -10.38 -5.86 3.23
CA ASP A 125 -10.97 -6.73 4.24
C ASP A 125 -10.52 -6.35 5.65
N CYS A 126 -11.43 -6.58 6.60
CA CYS A 126 -11.20 -6.49 8.03
C CYS A 126 -12.03 -7.58 8.74
N PHE A 127 -11.99 -7.62 10.07
CA PHE A 127 -12.81 -8.58 10.83
C PHE A 127 -14.32 -8.37 10.67
N ALA A 128 -14.76 -7.17 10.29
CA ALA A 128 -16.18 -6.79 10.18
C ALA A 128 -16.76 -6.97 8.77
N GLY A 129 -15.92 -7.12 7.74
CA GLY A 129 -16.41 -7.22 6.37
C GLY A 129 -15.32 -7.21 5.30
N THR A 130 -15.76 -7.39 4.05
CA THR A 130 -14.91 -7.35 2.86
C THR A 130 -15.67 -6.72 1.70
N ASP A 131 -14.96 -6.00 0.84
CA ASP A 131 -15.46 -5.50 -0.44
C ASP A 131 -14.49 -5.88 -1.55
N ARG A 132 -15.00 -6.12 -2.77
CA ARG A 132 -14.23 -6.61 -3.92
C ARG A 132 -14.59 -5.88 -5.20
N TYR A 133 -13.56 -5.55 -5.97
CA TYR A 133 -13.68 -4.91 -7.26
C TYR A 133 -12.98 -5.75 -8.33
N GLN A 134 -13.74 -6.22 -9.32
CA GLN A 134 -13.18 -6.99 -10.42
C GLN A 134 -12.42 -6.06 -11.36
N TYR A 135 -11.17 -6.38 -11.60
CA TYR A 135 -10.30 -5.62 -12.48
C TYR A 135 -9.38 -6.56 -13.25
N ASP A 136 -9.03 -6.19 -14.48
CA ASP A 136 -8.09 -6.96 -15.28
C ASP A 136 -6.65 -6.62 -14.86
N ILE A 137 -6.23 -7.17 -13.72
CA ILE A 137 -4.91 -6.92 -13.13
C ILE A 137 -3.82 -7.55 -14.00
N GLN A 138 -2.93 -6.72 -14.53
CA GLN A 138 -1.81 -7.14 -15.35
C GLN A 138 -0.54 -7.23 -14.49
N LEU A 139 0.26 -8.26 -14.76
CA LEU A 139 1.63 -8.30 -14.27
C LEU A 139 2.47 -7.19 -14.90
N ASP A 140 3.59 -6.86 -14.26
CA ASP A 140 4.57 -5.88 -14.74
C ASP A 140 3.96 -4.48 -15.01
N THR A 141 2.88 -4.15 -14.29
CA THR A 141 2.18 -2.87 -14.42
C THR A 141 2.15 -2.17 -13.07
N TRP A 142 2.52 -0.89 -13.05
CA TRP A 142 2.43 -0.05 -11.87
C TRP A 142 0.98 0.40 -11.64
N TYR A 143 0.48 0.21 -10.43
CA TYR A 143 -0.82 0.68 -9.95
C TYR A 143 -0.63 1.62 -8.77
N CYS A 144 -1.31 2.76 -8.76
CA CYS A 144 -1.40 3.60 -7.57
C CYS A 144 -2.48 3.01 -6.66
N LEU A 145 -2.08 2.48 -5.51
CA LEU A 145 -3.01 2.05 -4.48
C LEU A 145 -3.02 3.09 -3.38
N GLU A 146 -4.21 3.48 -2.95
CA GLU A 146 -4.38 4.29 -1.75
C GLU A 146 -5.41 3.63 -0.83
N PHE A 147 -5.03 3.40 0.42
CA PHE A 147 -5.85 2.76 1.42
C PHE A 147 -6.23 3.76 2.50
N TYR A 148 -7.52 3.90 2.75
CA TYR A 148 -8.06 4.73 3.83
C TYR A 148 -8.66 3.84 4.91
N ALA A 149 -8.40 4.21 6.15
CA ALA A 149 -9.11 3.69 7.30
C ALA A 149 -9.47 4.80 8.28
N LYS A 150 -10.65 4.67 8.89
CA LYS A 150 -11.12 5.47 10.00
C LYS A 150 -11.54 4.54 11.14
N VAL A 151 -10.80 4.60 12.24
CA VAL A 151 -11.08 3.89 13.49
C VAL A 151 -12.14 4.67 14.26
N ASN A 152 -13.32 4.08 14.41
CA ASN A 152 -14.43 4.68 15.13
C ASN A 152 -15.44 3.62 15.61
N THR A 153 -16.08 3.88 16.73
CA THR A 153 -17.23 3.09 17.21
C THR A 153 -18.47 3.44 16.39
N ALA A 154 -18.97 2.46 15.63
CA ALA A 154 -20.18 2.52 14.79
C ALA A 154 -20.15 3.42 13.54
N ASN A 155 -19.11 4.24 13.32
CA ASN A 155 -18.92 4.98 12.06
C ASN A 155 -17.50 4.78 11.51
N GLY A 156 -16.95 3.58 11.72
CA GLY A 156 -15.70 3.16 11.12
C GLY A 156 -15.85 3.00 9.61
N GLU A 157 -14.77 3.27 8.89
CA GLU A 157 -14.78 3.22 7.43
C GLU A 157 -13.47 2.64 6.91
N LEU A 158 -13.55 1.92 5.80
CA LEU A 158 -12.40 1.52 4.98
C LEU A 158 -12.71 1.86 3.52
N LYS A 159 -11.74 2.44 2.81
CA LYS A 159 -11.87 2.73 1.37
C LYS A 159 -10.60 2.37 0.63
N GLY A 160 -10.76 1.82 -0.56
CA GLY A 160 -9.64 1.50 -1.45
C GLY A 160 -9.76 2.30 -2.74
N TYR A 161 -8.66 2.94 -3.14
CA TYR A 161 -8.55 3.67 -4.39
C TYR A 161 -7.53 2.99 -5.31
N LEU A 162 -7.87 2.92 -6.59
CA LEU A 162 -7.01 2.43 -7.66
C LEU A 162 -6.85 3.54 -8.69
N ASN A 163 -5.60 3.98 -8.94
CA ASN A 163 -5.29 5.02 -9.93
C ASN A 163 -6.19 6.26 -9.75
N GLY A 164 -6.21 6.79 -8.52
CA GLY A 164 -6.98 7.98 -8.16
C GLY A 164 -8.51 7.78 -8.04
N THR A 165 -9.04 6.59 -8.35
CA THR A 165 -10.49 6.32 -8.32
C THR A 165 -10.87 5.45 -7.12
N GLU A 166 -11.85 5.88 -6.32
CA GLU A 166 -12.44 5.02 -5.25
C GLU A 166 -13.14 3.82 -5.91
N ILE A 167 -12.70 2.60 -5.59
CA ILE A 167 -13.25 1.35 -6.15
C ILE A 167 -13.83 0.41 -5.09
N LEU A 168 -13.56 0.68 -3.82
CA LEU A 168 -13.90 -0.17 -2.68
C LEU A 168 -14.33 0.70 -1.50
N SER A 169 -15.42 0.33 -0.83
CA SER A 169 -15.97 1.10 0.29
C SER A 169 -16.68 0.20 1.30
N LEU A 170 -16.28 0.28 2.56
CA LEU A 170 -16.99 -0.29 3.71
C LEU A 170 -17.26 0.85 4.70
N THR A 171 -18.52 1.06 5.05
CA THR A 171 -18.95 2.12 5.98
C THR A 171 -19.71 1.54 7.16
N ASP A 172 -20.01 2.39 8.14
CA ASP A 172 -20.82 2.03 9.32
C ASP A 172 -20.25 0.84 10.09
N LEU A 173 -18.92 0.70 10.09
CA LEU A 173 -18.21 -0.36 10.78
C LEU A 173 -18.10 -0.05 12.27
N ASP A 174 -18.15 -1.09 13.09
CA ASP A 174 -17.94 -0.99 14.53
C ASP A 174 -16.53 -1.47 14.90
N PHE A 175 -15.62 -0.52 15.12
CA PHE A 175 -14.27 -0.78 15.60
C PHE A 175 -14.14 -0.58 17.11
N SER A 176 -15.20 -0.87 17.87
CA SER A 176 -15.17 -0.85 19.33
C SER A 176 -14.04 -1.71 19.88
N GLY A 177 -13.18 -1.10 20.68
CA GLY A 177 -11.99 -1.73 21.26
C GLY A 177 -10.68 -1.31 20.60
N ASP A 178 -10.75 -0.73 19.40
CA ASP A 178 -9.61 -0.10 18.72
C ASP A 178 -9.62 1.41 19.00
N ALA A 179 -8.52 1.95 19.52
CA ALA A 179 -8.41 3.38 19.80
C ALA A 179 -7.76 4.14 18.64
N SER A 180 -6.82 3.51 17.95
CA SER A 180 -6.02 4.13 16.89
C SER A 180 -5.34 3.07 16.03
N ILE A 181 -5.05 3.43 14.78
CA ILE A 181 -4.09 2.74 13.94
C ILE A 181 -2.71 3.01 14.54
N ASP A 182 -2.00 1.94 14.90
CA ASP A 182 -0.68 2.01 15.54
C ASP A 182 0.48 1.67 14.59
N ARG A 183 0.14 1.09 13.42
CA ARG A 183 1.12 0.69 12.42
C ARG A 183 0.52 0.59 11.03
N VAL A 184 1.30 1.04 10.06
CA VAL A 184 1.14 0.72 8.64
C VAL A 184 2.27 -0.21 8.18
N GLU A 185 1.91 -1.24 7.42
CA GLU A 185 2.81 -2.23 6.86
C GLU A 185 2.63 -2.27 5.34
N VAL A 186 3.74 -2.18 4.60
CA VAL A 186 3.77 -2.05 3.14
C VAL A 186 4.74 -3.07 2.55
N GLY A 187 4.29 -3.85 1.57
CA GLY A 187 5.07 -4.93 0.94
C GLY A 187 4.18 -6.13 0.65
N GLU A 188 4.65 -7.34 0.90
CA GLU A 188 3.80 -8.55 0.97
C GLU A 188 3.60 -8.92 2.44
N ARG A 189 2.46 -8.54 3.01
CA ARG A 189 2.16 -8.79 4.41
C ARG A 189 1.61 -10.18 4.68
N TYR A 190 1.06 -10.87 3.69
CA TYR A 190 0.69 -12.28 3.84
C TYR A 190 0.37 -12.88 2.48
N SER A 191 1.18 -13.85 2.09
CA SER A 191 0.83 -14.87 1.10
C SER A 191 0.93 -16.26 1.73
N ASN A 192 0.39 -17.29 1.07
CA ASN A 192 0.30 -18.63 1.64
C ASN A 192 0.95 -19.72 0.77
N GLY A 193 2.24 -19.57 0.43
CA GLY A 193 3.09 -20.70 0.03
C GLY A 193 2.73 -21.38 -1.28
N GLN A 194 2.50 -20.57 -2.31
CA GLN A 194 1.84 -21.07 -3.52
C GLN A 194 2.62 -20.88 -4.80
N THR A 195 3.15 -19.68 -4.94
CA THR A 195 3.81 -19.22 -6.16
C THR A 195 4.88 -18.26 -5.71
N ALA A 196 6.11 -18.52 -6.14
CA ALA A 196 7.17 -17.55 -5.97
C ALA A 196 6.74 -16.26 -6.68
N HIS A 197 6.71 -15.15 -5.95
CA HIS A 197 6.29 -13.87 -6.49
C HIS A 197 7.20 -12.73 -6.09
N THR A 198 7.15 -11.65 -6.85
CA THR A 198 7.90 -10.43 -6.60
C THR A 198 6.98 -9.23 -6.74
N ILE A 199 7.05 -8.34 -5.76
CA ILE A 199 6.29 -7.10 -5.71
C ILE A 199 7.27 -5.95 -5.59
N TYR A 200 7.12 -4.96 -6.46
CA TYR A 200 7.82 -3.69 -6.35
C TYR A 200 6.90 -2.67 -5.69
N VAL A 201 7.49 -1.83 -4.84
CA VAL A 201 6.81 -0.72 -4.18
C VAL A 201 7.63 0.54 -4.33
N ASP A 202 6.95 1.65 -4.62
CA ASP A 202 7.60 2.95 -4.78
C ASP A 202 6.69 4.09 -4.28
N CYS A 203 7.30 5.24 -3.96
CA CYS A 203 6.65 6.51 -3.63
C CYS A 203 5.55 6.36 -2.56
N VAL A 204 5.90 5.75 -1.43
CA VAL A 204 5.00 5.59 -0.28
C VAL A 204 4.76 6.95 0.36
N LYS A 205 3.50 7.24 0.69
CA LYS A 205 3.08 8.43 1.43
C LYS A 205 1.96 8.08 2.39
N VAL A 206 2.04 8.60 3.60
CA VAL A 206 1.09 8.41 4.69
C VAL A 206 0.64 9.78 5.18
N ALA A 207 -0.67 10.01 5.23
CA ALA A 207 -1.25 11.29 5.60
C ALA A 207 -2.61 11.14 6.32
N ASP A 208 -3.09 12.23 6.88
CA ASP A 208 -4.41 12.34 7.53
C ASP A 208 -5.57 12.64 6.55
N THR A 209 -5.24 12.91 5.29
CA THR A 209 -6.17 13.33 4.23
C THR A 209 -5.82 12.62 2.93
N TYR A 210 -6.78 12.59 2.00
CA TYR A 210 -6.59 11.96 0.68
C TYR A 210 -5.37 12.53 -0.06
N ILE A 211 -4.50 11.64 -0.51
CA ILE A 211 -3.19 11.94 -1.10
C ILE A 211 -3.31 12.10 -2.61
N GLY A 212 -3.94 11.14 -3.28
CA GLY A 212 -4.03 11.07 -4.72
C GLY A 212 -2.75 10.60 -5.42
N GLU A 213 -2.80 10.62 -6.74
CA GLU A 213 -1.68 10.22 -7.59
C GLU A 213 -0.59 11.30 -7.63
N GLU A 214 0.67 10.88 -7.60
CA GLU A 214 1.81 11.71 -7.97
C GLU A 214 1.80 12.09 -9.45
N VAL A 215 2.19 13.33 -9.71
CA VAL A 215 2.44 13.82 -11.06
C VAL A 215 3.78 13.26 -11.52
N LYS A 216 3.74 12.29 -12.44
CA LYS A 216 4.96 11.71 -13.01
C LYS A 216 5.77 12.78 -13.73
N VAL A 217 6.94 13.13 -13.20
CA VAL A 217 7.84 14.10 -13.85
C VAL A 217 8.52 13.42 -15.03
N ALA A 218 8.11 13.75 -16.26
CA ALA A 218 8.80 13.27 -17.45
C ALA A 218 10.22 13.89 -17.51
N VAL A 219 11.25 13.04 -17.53
CA VAL A 219 12.63 13.50 -17.75
C VAL A 219 12.73 14.08 -19.17
N GLN A 220 12.80 15.41 -19.26
CA GLN A 220 13.06 16.09 -20.52
C GLN A 220 14.50 15.77 -20.97
N LYS A 221 14.65 14.82 -21.90
CA LYS A 221 15.94 14.60 -22.58
C LYS A 221 16.31 15.89 -23.30
N CYS A 222 17.24 16.66 -22.74
CA CYS A 222 17.81 17.82 -23.40
C CYS A 222 18.63 17.32 -24.60
N ILE A 223 18.06 17.44 -25.80
CA ILE A 223 18.79 17.17 -27.05
C ILE A 223 19.74 18.34 -27.27
N THR A 224 21.02 18.15 -26.94
CA THR A 224 22.06 19.11 -27.31
C THR A 224 22.27 19.07 -28.82
N LEU A 225 21.58 19.94 -29.55
CA LEU A 225 21.89 20.21 -30.95
C LEU A 225 23.27 20.91 -31.00
N ARG A 226 24.30 20.16 -31.39
CA ARG A 226 25.56 20.75 -31.82
C ARG A 226 25.35 21.32 -33.22
N LEU A 227 25.24 22.64 -33.32
CA LEU A 227 25.38 23.35 -34.59
C LEU A 227 26.87 23.31 -34.96
N GLY A 228 27.15 22.78 -36.15
CA GLY A 228 28.46 22.83 -36.79
C GLY A 228 28.71 24.17 -37.47
#